data_AF-Q0HYU8-F1
#
_entry.id   AF-Q0HYU8-F1
#
_cell.length_a   1.000
_cell.length_b   1.000
_cell.length_c   1.000
_cell.angle_alpha   90.00
_cell.angle_beta   90.00
_cell.angle_gamma   90.00
#
_symmetry.space_group_name_H-M   'P 1'
#
loop_
_entity.id
_entity.type
_entity.pdbx_description
1 polymer ?
#
loop_
_entity_poly.entity_id
_entity_poly.type
_entity_poly.pdbx_seq_one_letter_code
_entity_poly.pdbx_strand_id
1 'polypeptide(L)'
;MSQQITAVMLPQFDLSNPQHLAMRKLLADAYAQHAYALINGYEQNQKMCRGIVLGLERVAIYLLNDSTLKNICTQLFISMREMEKASNAEAIA
;
A
#
# COMPACT_ATOMS: atom_id res chain seq x y z
N MET A 1 20.39 41.05 5.11
CA MET A 1 19.01 40.59 5.28
C MET A 1 18.96 39.12 4.88
N SER A 2 19.01 38.22 5.86
CA SER A 2 19.04 36.79 5.62
C SER A 2 17.61 36.30 5.40
N GLN A 3 17.31 35.80 4.19
CA GLN A 3 16.03 35.18 3.90
C GLN A 3 15.96 33.85 4.64
N GLN A 4 15.16 33.79 5.71
CA GLN A 4 14.76 32.53 6.32
C GLN A 4 13.84 31.81 5.34
N ILE A 5 14.41 30.85 4.60
CA ILE A 5 13.66 29.87 3.83
C ILE A 5 12.85 29.08 4.84
N THR A 6 11.54 29.28 4.83
CA THR A 6 10.60 28.45 5.59
C THR A 6 10.72 27.04 5.03
N ALA A 7 11.38 26.15 5.76
CA ALA A 7 11.43 24.75 5.39
C ALA A 7 9.99 24.25 5.40
N VAL A 8 9.43 24.04 4.20
CA VAL A 8 8.17 23.32 4.04
C VAL A 8 8.44 21.94 4.62
N MET A 9 7.96 21.70 5.84
CA MET A 9 8.00 20.39 6.47
C MET A 9 7.13 19.48 5.61
N LEU A 10 7.76 18.81 4.64
CA LEU A 10 7.19 17.64 4.00
C LEU A 10 6.80 16.68 5.15
N PRO A 11 5.59 16.10 5.15
CA PRO A 11 5.26 15.06 6.10
C PRO A 11 6.28 13.92 5.91
N GLN A 12 7.29 13.91 6.77
CA GLN A 12 8.33 12.90 6.78
C GLN A 12 7.67 11.64 7.32
N PHE A 13 7.92 10.50 6.67
CA PHE A 13 7.36 9.22 7.08
C PHE A 13 7.77 8.89 8.52
N ASP A 14 6.93 9.27 9.47
CA ASP A 14 7.22 9.21 10.89
C ASP A 14 6.76 7.86 11.45
N LEU A 15 7.71 7.09 11.97
CA LEU A 15 7.45 5.79 12.58
C LEU A 15 6.72 5.88 13.93
N SER A 16 6.75 7.06 14.56
CA SER A 16 6.04 7.39 15.80
C SER A 16 4.63 7.94 15.56
N ASN A 17 4.30 8.32 14.32
CA ASN A 17 2.96 8.76 13.97
C ASN A 17 1.98 7.57 14.02
N PRO A 18 0.97 7.59 14.91
CA PRO A 18 0.04 6.48 15.09
C PRO A 18 -0.79 6.20 13.82
N GLN A 19 -1.04 7.21 12.98
CA GLN A 19 -1.75 7.03 11.70
C GLN A 19 -0.88 6.28 10.70
N HIS A 20 0.41 6.60 10.61
CA HIS A 20 1.36 5.88 9.75
C HIS A 20 1.57 4.44 10.24
N LEU A 21 1.56 4.21 11.55
CA LEU A 21 1.60 2.86 12.11
C LEU A 21 0.33 2.07 11.77
N ALA A 22 -0.85 2.67 11.93
CA ALA A 22 -2.12 2.04 11.58
C ALA A 22 -2.17 1.69 10.08
N MET A 23 -1.74 2.62 9.21
CA MET A 23 -1.70 2.37 7.78
C MET A 23 -0.77 1.22 7.40
N ARG A 24 0.43 1.17 7.98
CA ARG A 24 1.37 0.06 7.75
C ARG A 24 0.81 -1.28 8.17
N LYS A 25 0.11 -1.35 9.31
CA LYS A 25 -0.56 -2.58 9.75
C LYS A 25 -1.61 -3.02 8.75
N LEU A 26 -2.49 -2.11 8.32
CA LEU A 26 -3.52 -2.41 7.32
C LEU A 26 -2.93 -2.89 5.99
N LEU A 27 -1.83 -2.28 5.54
CA LEU A 27 -1.13 -2.71 4.33
C LEU A 27 -0.53 -4.12 4.47
N ALA A 28 0.12 -4.40 5.60
CA ALA A 28 0.69 -5.72 5.88
C ALA A 28 -0.39 -6.80 5.98
N ASP A 29 -1.51 -6.51 6.66
CA ASP A 29 -2.64 -7.42 6.81
C ASP A 29 -3.30 -7.71 5.45
N ALA A 30 -3.50 -6.67 4.63
CA ALA A 30 -4.03 -6.84 3.27
C ALA A 30 -3.11 -7.70 2.41
N TYR A 31 -1.79 -7.55 2.55
CA TYR A 31 -0.81 -8.40 1.86
C TYR A 31 -0.87 -9.85 2.31
N ALA A 32 -0.87 -10.12 3.62
CA ALA A 32 -0.95 -11.47 4.14
C ALA A 32 -2.25 -12.17 3.71
N GLN A 33 -3.38 -11.46 3.78
CA GLN A 33 -4.68 -11.98 3.35
C GLN A 33 -4.74 -12.20 1.83
N HIS A 34 -4.12 -11.32 1.04
CA HIS A 34 -4.01 -11.49 -0.40
C HIS A 34 -3.22 -12.75 -0.74
N ALA A 35 -2.04 -12.94 -0.15
CA ALA A 35 -1.21 -14.12 -0.38
C ALA A 35 -1.93 -15.41 0.03
N TYR A 36 -2.61 -15.41 1.18
CA TYR A 36 -3.45 -16.54 1.60
C TYR A 36 -4.57 -16.82 0.59
N ALA A 37 -5.29 -15.79 0.14
CA ALA A 37 -6.34 -15.92 -0.86
C ALA A 37 -5.80 -16.39 -2.22
N LEU A 38 -4.56 -16.04 -2.56
CA LEU A 38 -3.88 -16.50 -3.77
C LEU A 38 -3.61 -18.01 -3.71
N ILE A 39 -2.97 -18.47 -2.63
CA ILE A 39 -2.63 -19.88 -2.41
C ILE A 39 -3.87 -20.78 -2.44
N ASN A 40 -5.00 -20.29 -1.91
CA ASN A 40 -6.24 -21.07 -1.82
C ASN A 40 -7.22 -20.85 -3.01
N GLY A 41 -6.84 -20.08 -4.03
CA GLY A 41 -7.69 -19.83 -5.20
C GLY A 41 -8.92 -18.95 -4.95
N TYR A 42 -8.93 -18.16 -3.87
CA TYR A 42 -10.03 -17.26 -3.52
C TYR A 42 -9.93 -15.92 -4.28
N GLU A 43 -10.23 -15.94 -5.58
CA GLU A 43 -10.07 -14.77 -6.47
C GLU A 43 -10.79 -13.51 -5.98
N GLN A 44 -11.99 -13.64 -5.42
CA GLN A 44 -12.76 -12.50 -4.93
C GLN A 44 -12.06 -11.83 -3.75
N ASN A 45 -11.44 -12.61 -2.86
CA ASN A 45 -10.69 -12.08 -1.74
C ASN A 45 -9.39 -11.41 -2.21
N GLN A 46 -8.73 -11.95 -3.25
CA GLN A 46 -7.58 -11.28 -3.86
C GLN A 46 -7.99 -9.89 -4.40
N LYS A 47 -9.10 -9.80 -5.15
CA LYS A 47 -9.67 -8.54 -5.66
C LYS A 47 -9.98 -7.56 -4.52
N MET A 48 -10.59 -8.05 -3.45
CA MET A 48 -10.91 -7.24 -2.27
C MET A 48 -9.65 -6.68 -1.61
N CYS A 49 -8.62 -7.50 -1.38
CA CYS A 49 -7.37 -7.06 -0.77
C CYS A 49 -6.68 -5.98 -1.61
N ARG A 50 -6.65 -6.14 -2.95
CA ARG A 50 -6.17 -5.08 -3.85
C ARG A 50 -6.99 -3.80 -3.74
N GLY A 51 -8.32 -3.92 -3.64
CA GLY A 51 -9.22 -2.78 -3.44
C GLY A 51 -8.94 -2.02 -2.15
N ILE A 52 -8.64 -2.73 -1.05
CA ILE A 52 -8.23 -2.14 0.22
C ILE A 52 -6.96 -1.30 0.03
N VAL A 53 -5.90 -1.87 -0.56
CA VAL A 53 -4.63 -1.14 -0.78
C VAL A 53 -4.84 0.11 -1.64
N LEU A 54 -5.66 0.02 -2.68
CA LEU A 54 -6.02 1.18 -3.51
C LEU A 54 -6.79 2.26 -2.72
N GLY A 55 -7.68 1.85 -1.82
CA GLY A 55 -8.37 2.76 -0.89
C GLY A 55 -7.39 3.48 0.03
N LEU A 56 -6.41 2.77 0.58
CA LEU A 56 -5.37 3.33 1.45
C LEU A 56 -4.46 4.29 0.69
N GLU A 57 -4.16 4.02 -0.59
CA GLU A 57 -3.46 4.96 -1.47
C GLU A 57 -4.21 6.29 -1.60
N ARG A 58 -5.53 6.24 -1.80
CA ARG A 58 -6.37 7.44 -1.88
C ARG A 58 -6.41 8.22 -0.56
N VAL A 59 -6.41 7.53 0.57
CA VAL A 59 -6.30 8.19 1.88
C VAL A 59 -4.94 8.87 2.02
N ALA A 60 -3.85 8.21 1.63
CA ALA A 60 -2.51 8.78 1.70
C ALA A 60 -2.37 10.07 0.88
N ILE A 61 -2.93 10.11 -0.34
CA ILE A 61 -2.84 11.29 -1.20
C ILE A 61 -3.82 12.40 -0.82
N TYR A 62 -5.09 12.09 -0.57
CA TYR A 62 -6.13 13.11 -0.43
C TYR A 62 -6.37 13.57 1.01
N LEU A 63 -6.11 12.71 2.00
CA LEU A 63 -6.36 13.04 3.40
C LEU A 63 -5.08 13.36 4.17
N LEU A 64 -3.98 12.66 3.86
CA LEU A 64 -2.72 12.82 4.59
C LEU A 64 -1.68 13.66 3.84
N ASN A 65 -1.86 13.86 2.52
CA ASN A 65 -0.88 14.48 1.63
C ASN A 65 0.53 13.87 1.79
N ASP A 66 0.60 12.55 2.03
CA ASP A 66 1.84 11.80 2.24
C ASP A 66 2.20 11.04 0.96
N SER A 67 3.16 11.59 0.23
CA SER A 67 3.66 11.02 -1.03
C SER A 67 4.44 9.72 -0.82
N THR A 68 5.07 9.55 0.34
CA THR A 68 5.82 8.33 0.68
C THR A 68 4.85 7.19 0.90
N LEU A 69 3.82 7.42 1.72
CA LEU A 69 2.79 6.43 2.00
C LEU A 69 1.99 6.07 0.74
N LYS A 70 1.67 7.07 -0.10
CA LYS A 70 1.06 6.83 -1.41
C LYS A 70 1.92 5.89 -2.26
N ASN A 71 3.23 6.13 -2.35
CA ASN A 71 4.13 5.28 -3.14
C ASN A 71 4.22 3.86 -2.57
N ILE A 72 4.24 3.69 -1.25
CA ILE A 72 4.21 2.36 -0.62
C ILE A 72 2.93 1.60 -1.00
N CYS A 73 1.76 2.25 -0.94
CA CYS A 73 0.50 1.65 -1.37
C CYS A 73 0.53 1.25 -2.85
N THR A 74 1.01 2.13 -3.74
CA THR A 74 1.14 1.85 -5.18
C THR A 74 2.03 0.63 -5.43
N GLN A 75 3.20 0.58 -4.78
CA GLN A 75 4.15 -0.53 -4.95
C GLN A 75 3.59 -1.86 -4.46
N LEU A 76 2.85 -1.84 -3.34
CA LEU A 76 2.19 -3.03 -2.82
C LEU A 76 1.11 -3.54 -3.78
N PHE A 77 0.28 -2.63 -4.31
CA PHE A 77 -0.75 -2.99 -5.29
C PHE A 77 -0.15 -3.64 -6.54
N ILE A 78 0.93 -3.07 -7.07
CA ILE A 78 1.66 -3.63 -8.23
C ILE A 78 2.21 -5.02 -7.87
N SER A 79 2.84 -5.17 -6.72
CA SER A 79 3.41 -6.45 -6.27
C SER A 79 2.35 -7.54 -6.18
N MET A 80 1.15 -7.24 -5.65
CA MET A 80 0.02 -8.18 -5.63
C MET A 80 -0.39 -8.65 -7.02
N ARG A 81 -0.41 -7.73 -8.00
CA ARG A 81 -0.75 -8.05 -9.40
C ARG A 81 0.31 -8.94 -10.05
N GLU A 82 1.59 -8.71 -9.75
CA GLU A 82 2.66 -9.57 -10.28
C GLU A 82 2.62 -10.97 -9.66
N MET A 83 2.33 -11.11 -8.36
CA MET A 83 2.13 -12.42 -7.73
C MET A 83 0.99 -13.22 -8.38
N GLU A 84 -0.13 -12.56 -8.68
CA GLU A 84 -1.25 -13.19 -9.40
C GLU A 84 -0.85 -13.68 -10.79
N LYS A 85 -0.11 -12.86 -11.54
CA LYS A 85 0.37 -13.25 -12.88
C LYS A 85 1.31 -14.43 -12.80
N ALA A 86 2.24 -14.44 -11.85
CA ALA A 86 3.16 -15.54 -11.64
C ALA A 86 2.42 -16.84 -11.28
N SER A 87 1.48 -16.78 -10.33
CA SER A 87 0.66 -17.94 -9.95
C SER A 87 -0.17 -18.48 -11.12
N ASN A 88 -0.72 -17.61 -11.96
CA ASN A 88 -1.47 -18.04 -13.14
C ASN A 88 -0.57 -18.64 -14.22
N ALA A 89 0.66 -18.15 -14.37
CA ALA A 89 1.62 -18.73 -15.31
C ALA A 89 2.05 -20.14 -14.88
N GLU A 90 2.25 -20.36 -13.58
CA GLU A 90 2.54 -21.69 -13.01
C GLU A 90 1.37 -22.66 -13.14
N ALA A 91 0.12 -22.19 -13.06
CA ALA A 91 -1.06 -23.04 -13.22
C ALA A 91 -1.28 -23.56 -14.65
N ILE A 92 -0.61 -22.98 -15.65
CA ILE A 92 -0.73 -23.34 -17.08
C ILE A 92 0.42 -24.24 -17.54
N ALA A 93 1.50 -24.32 -16.76
CA ALA A 93 2.69 -25.14 -17.04
C ALA A 93 2.52 -26.59 -16.57
#